data_AF-A0A538I5I7-F1
#
_entry.id   AF-A0A538I5I7-F1
#
_cell.length_a   1.000
_cell.length_b   1.000
_cell.length_c   1.000
_cell.angle_alpha   90.00
_cell.angle_beta   90.00
_cell.angle_gamma   90.00
#
_symmetry.space_group_name_H-M   'P 1'
#
loop_
_entity.id
_entity.type
_entity.pdbx_description
1 polymer ?
#
loop_
_entity_poly.entity_id
_entity_poly.type
_entity_poly.pdbx_seq_one_letter_code
_entity_poly.pdbx_strand_id
1 'polypeptide(L)' 'MTHAASTGTMEELDYRESNGVAVSLLWQPHSDRLSVVVTDSQLDERFALPARPDNARDVFQHPYAYAQTRAAVGR' A
#
# COMPACT_ATOMS: atom_id res chain seq x y z
N MET A 1 21.00 18.08 15.04
CA MET A 1 21.28 17.55 13.69
C MET A 1 19.94 17.27 13.04
N THR A 2 19.58 18.05 12.03
CA THR A 2 18.30 17.97 11.32
C THR A 2 18.28 16.67 10.52
N HIS A 3 17.32 15.77 10.79
CA HIS A 3 17.10 14.60 9.93
C HIS A 3 16.57 15.12 8.59
N ALA A 4 17.40 15.13 7.55
CA ALA A 4 16.93 15.24 6.18
C ALA A 4 16.05 14.00 5.93
N ALA A 5 14.78 14.21 5.65
CA ALA A 5 13.89 13.14 5.21
C ALA A 5 14.43 12.62 3.88
N SER A 6 15.16 11.51 3.93
CA SER A 6 15.41 10.69 2.75
C SER A 6 14.04 10.24 2.28
N THR A 7 13.51 10.91 1.25
CA THR A 7 12.49 10.35 0.37
C THR A 7 13.14 9.15 -0.32
N GLY A 8 13.30 8.07 0.45
CA GLY A 8 13.88 6.82 -0.02
C GLY A 8 13.04 6.36 -1.19
N THR A 9 13.68 6.22 -2.34
CA THR A 9 13.10 5.68 -3.57
C THR A 9 12.33 4.41 -3.21
N MET A 10 11.00 4.49 -3.31
CA MET A 10 10.16 3.32 -3.22
C MET A 10 10.31 2.56 -4.52
N GLU A 11 10.53 1.26 -4.44
CA GLU A 11 10.57 0.37 -5.58
C GLU A 11 9.20 -0.28 -5.74
N GLU A 12 8.63 -0.24 -6.95
CA GLU A 12 7.41 -0.99 -7.24
C GLU A 12 7.78 -2.44 -7.55
N LEU A 13 7.25 -3.36 -6.75
CA LEU A 13 7.49 -4.80 -6.91
C LEU A 13 6.44 -5.47 -7.79
N ASP A 14 5.20 -4.98 -7.74
CA ASP A 14 4.08 -5.53 -8.51
C ASP A 14 3.03 -4.45 -8.73
N TYR A 15 2.31 -4.56 -9.85
CA TYR A 15 1.25 -3.64 -10.24
C TYR A 15 0.11 -4.43 -10.85
N ARG A 16 -1.13 -4.05 -10.49
CA ARG A 16 -2.29 -4.45 -11.26
C ARG A 16 -3.30 -3.33 -11.38
N GLU A 17 -4.08 -3.41 -12.44
CA GLU A 17 -5.21 -2.53 -12.68
C GLU A 17 -6.40 -3.34 -13.16
N SER A 18 -7.57 -3.12 -12.59
CA SER A 18 -8.81 -3.77 -13.01
C SER A 18 -10.02 -2.91 -12.63
N ASN A 19 -10.94 -2.72 -13.57
CA ASN A 19 -12.20 -1.99 -13.37
C ASN A 19 -12.02 -0.60 -12.72
N GLY A 20 -10.99 0.15 -13.12
CA GLY A 20 -10.70 1.47 -12.57
C GLY A 20 -10.02 1.48 -11.21
N VAL A 21 -9.65 0.32 -10.67
CA VAL A 21 -8.85 0.18 -9.45
C VAL A 21 -7.42 -0.20 -9.81
N ALA A 22 -6.47 0.69 -9.55
CA ALA A 22 -5.04 0.46 -9.65
C ALA A 22 -4.46 0.10 -8.28
N VAL A 23 -3.64 -0.93 -8.21
CA VAL A 23 -2.99 -1.41 -6.98
C VAL A 23 -1.50 -1.60 -7.25
N SER A 24 -0.66 -0.91 -6.48
CA SER A 24 0.81 -1.05 -6.51
C SER A 24 1.31 -1.64 -5.21
N LEU A 25 2.16 -2.66 -5.29
CA LEU A 25 2.96 -3.13 -4.16
C LEU A 25 4.31 -2.43 -4.18
N LEU A 26 4.54 -1.57 -3.18
CA LEU A 26 5.76 -0.78 -3.04
C LEU A 26 6.63 -1.32 -1.91
N TRP A 27 7.93 -1.34 -2.12
CA TRP A 27 8.95 -1.67 -1.13
C TRP A 27 9.87 -0.49 -0.88
N GLN A 28 10.27 -0.33 0.38
CA GLN A 28 11.22 0.68 0.84
C GLN A 28 12.51 -0.01 1.29
N PRO A 29 13.54 -0.13 0.43
CA PRO A 29 14.73 -0.92 0.75
C PRO A 29 15.45 -0.47 2.03
N HIS A 30 15.44 0.83 2.30
CA HIS A 30 16.12 1.43 3.46
C HIS A 30 15.54 1.01 4.82
N SER A 31 14.25 0.63 4.84
CA SER A 31 13.53 0.31 6.08
C SER A 31 12.87 -1.07 6.05
N ASP A 32 13.06 -1.79 4.94
CA ASP A 32 12.41 -3.06 4.64
C ASP A 32 10.89 -3.05 4.84
N ARG A 33 10.25 -1.92 4.47
CA ARG A 33 8.80 -1.75 4.61
C ARG A 33 8.09 -1.99 3.30
N LEU A 34 7.01 -2.74 3.35
CA LEU A 34 6.10 -2.95 2.23
C LEU A 34 4.84 -2.12 2.43
N SER A 35 4.31 -1.58 1.34
CA SER A 35 3.07 -0.82 1.33
C SER A 35 2.29 -1.12 0.06
N VAL A 36 1.00 -1.39 0.22
CA VAL A 36 0.07 -1.54 -0.90
C VAL A 36 -0.65 -0.21 -1.08
N VAL A 37 -0.48 0.42 -2.23
CA VAL A 37 -1.17 1.66 -2.59
C VAL A 37 -2.30 1.32 -3.52
N VAL A 38 -3.50 1.80 -3.22
CA VAL A 38 -4.70 1.63 -4.03
C VAL A 38 -5.15 2.99 -4.53
N THR A 39 -5.45 3.08 -5.80
CA THR A 39 -6.12 4.23 -6.43
C THR A 39 -7.36 3.72 -7.13
N ASP A 40 -8.53 4.16 -6.65
CA ASP A 40 -9.82 3.84 -7.22
C ASP A 40 -10.37 5.06 -7.95
N SER A 41 -10.31 5.01 -9.28
CA SER A 41 -10.80 6.09 -10.14
C SER A 41 -12.33 6.20 -10.16
N GLN A 42 -13.05 5.14 -9.79
CA GLN A 42 -14.52 5.16 -9.76
C GLN A 42 -15.02 5.90 -8.51
N LEU A 43 -14.31 5.74 -7.39
CA LEU A 43 -14.62 6.40 -6.12
C LEU A 43 -13.84 7.69 -5.89
N ASP A 44 -12.91 8.04 -6.79
CA ASP A 44 -11.92 9.11 -6.63
C ASP A 44 -11.15 8.97 -5.29
N GLU A 45 -10.87 7.74 -4.89
CA GLU A 45 -10.25 7.41 -3.61
C GLU A 45 -8.82 6.92 -3.81
N ARG A 46 -7.92 7.33 -2.90
CA ARG A 46 -6.57 6.80 -2.83
C ARG A 46 -6.15 6.58 -1.39
N PHE A 47 -5.62 5.39 -1.10
CA PHE A 47 -5.11 5.05 0.23
C PHE A 47 -3.93 4.08 0.16
N ALA A 48 -3.23 3.95 1.29
CA ALA A 48 -2.10 3.03 1.43
C ALA A 48 -2.30 2.13 2.65
N LEU A 49 -1.96 0.85 2.49
CA LEU A 49 -2.00 -0.16 3.53
C LEU A 49 -0.58 -0.63 3.82
N PRO A 50 -0.12 -0.60 5.09
CA PRO A 50 1.14 -1.23 5.44
C PRO A 50 1.00 -2.75 5.27
N ALA A 51 2.00 -3.36 4.64
CA ALA A 51 2.10 -4.79 4.45
C ALA A 51 3.35 -5.34 5.12
N ARG A 52 3.31 -6.62 5.49
CA ARG A 52 4.46 -7.39 5.96
C ARG A 52 4.86 -8.40 4.88
N PRO A 53 6.12 -8.86 4.82
CA PRO A 53 6.54 -9.84 3.81
C PRO A 53 5.68 -11.11 3.79
N ASP A 54 5.18 -11.54 4.94
CA ASP A 54 4.34 -12.74 5.09
C ASP A 54 2.92 -12.59 4.53
N ASN A 55 2.38 -11.36 4.45
CA ASN A 55 1.00 -11.11 3.99
C ASN A 55 0.90 -10.14 2.81
N ALA A 56 2.02 -9.61 2.30
CA ALA A 56 2.02 -8.57 1.28
C ALA A 56 1.26 -8.97 0.02
N ARG A 57 1.37 -10.23 -0.41
CA ARG A 57 0.64 -10.74 -1.57
C ARG A 57 -0.87 -10.80 -1.31
N ASP A 58 -1.29 -11.15 -0.11
CA ASP A 58 -2.70 -11.21 0.27
C ASP A 58 -3.31 -9.81 0.39
N VAL A 59 -2.60 -8.87 1.03
CA VAL A 59 -2.99 -7.45 1.09
C VAL A 59 -3.06 -6.85 -0.33
N PHE A 60 -2.08 -7.19 -1.18
CA PHE A 60 -2.09 -6.78 -2.57
C PHE A 60 -3.32 -7.34 -3.28
N GLN A 61 -3.66 -8.62 -3.14
CA GLN A 61 -4.83 -9.24 -3.79
C GLN A 61 -6.18 -8.76 -3.26
N HIS A 62 -6.27 -8.43 -1.97
CA HIS A 62 -7.54 -8.08 -1.32
C HIS A 62 -7.45 -6.79 -0.49
N PRO A 63 -7.08 -5.64 -1.08
CA PRO A 63 -6.78 -4.44 -0.30
C PRO A 63 -8.00 -3.93 0.47
N TYR A 64 -9.20 -4.01 -0.13
CA TYR A 64 -10.42 -3.55 0.54
C TYR A 64 -10.83 -4.38 1.77
N ALA A 65 -10.46 -5.67 1.85
CA ALA A 65 -10.71 -6.48 3.04
C ALA A 65 -9.83 -6.01 4.22
N TYR A 66 -8.57 -5.66 3.93
CA TYR A 66 -7.64 -5.12 4.92
C TYR A 66 -7.96 -3.66 5.31
N ALA A 67 -8.44 -2.84 4.37
CA ALA A 67 -8.87 -1.48 4.64
C ALA A 67 -10.03 -1.44 5.64
N GLN A 68 -11.04 -2.32 5.45
CA GLN A 68 -12.18 -2.46 6.37
C GLN A 68 -11.73 -2.90 7.78
N THR A 69 -10.76 -3.81 7.86
CA THR A 69 -10.21 -4.28 9.14
C THR A 69 -9.50 -3.15 9.90
N ARG A 70 -8.80 -2.23 9.21
CA ARG A 70 -8.17 -1.05 9.84
C ARG A 70 -9.20 -0.02 10.33
N ALA A 71 -10.28 0.19 9.59
CA ALA A 71 -11.34 1.11 10.01
C ALA A 71 -12.11 0.58 11.25
N ALA A 72 -12.26 -0.74 11.38
CA ALA A 72 -12.97 -1.37 12.48
C ALA A 72 -12.24 -1.31 13.83
N VAL A 73 -10.91 -1.13 13.85
CA VAL A 73 -10.10 -1.06 15.08
C VAL A 73 -10.06 0.37 15.67
N GLY A 74 -10.72 1.34 15.03
CA GLY A 74 -10.73 2.75 15.44
C GLY A 74 -12.03 3.26 16.05
N ARG A 75 -12.85 2.41 16.71
CA ARG A 75 -14.05 2.88 17.42
C ARG A 75 -14.08 2.44 18.88
#